data_AF-A0A5Q4ZYE2-F1
#
_entry.id   AF-A0A5Q4ZYE2-F1
#
_cell.length_a   1.000
_cell.length_b   1.000
_cell.length_c   1.000
_cell.angle_alpha   90.00
_cell.angle_beta   90.00
_cell.angle_gamma   90.00
#
_symmetry.space_group_name_H-M   'P 1'
#
loop_
_entity.id
_entity.type
_entity.pdbx_description
1 polymer ?
#
loop_
_entity_poly.entity_id
_entity_poly.type
_entity_poly.pdbx_seq_one_letter_code
_entity_poly.pdbx_strand_id
1 'polypeptide(L)'
;MKPLFNQQGSEVPKRPKASDVEVKKAIIERGLSSFFSKKQPVFESNQKDALIKIFNEHWEYSCDEEELAEYVGELSVNVKQDALVSALITACEHLNDTYLVILTEWYQSNAITPPYPVGSKLDKGTITGISKKEAATYEVLIYGFPESSPNRRSVKFEDAILAEE
;
A
#
# COMPACT_ATOMS: atom_id res chain seq x y z
N MET A 1 -4.01 -11.02 -14.15
CA MET A 1 -2.72 -11.03 -13.45
C MET A 1 -1.98 -12.31 -13.79
N LYS A 2 -0.76 -12.18 -14.32
CA LYS A 2 0.13 -13.33 -14.59
C LYS A 2 0.77 -13.80 -13.27
N PRO A 3 1.10 -15.10 -13.12
CA PRO A 3 1.90 -15.56 -11.99
C PRO A 3 3.30 -14.91 -12.03
N LEU A 4 3.86 -14.69 -10.85
CA LEU A 4 5.24 -14.20 -10.68
C LEU A 4 6.12 -15.36 -10.25
N PHE A 5 7.43 -15.22 -10.49
CA PHE A 5 8.41 -16.27 -10.20
C PHE A 5 9.59 -15.71 -9.42
N ASN A 6 10.18 -16.55 -8.58
CA ASN A 6 11.42 -16.24 -7.88
C ASN A 6 12.66 -16.61 -8.73
N GLN A 7 13.85 -16.35 -8.20
CA GLN A 7 15.13 -16.64 -8.87
C GLN A 7 15.35 -18.14 -9.18
N GLN A 8 14.66 -19.04 -8.47
CA GLN A 8 14.70 -20.49 -8.71
C GLN A 8 13.64 -20.94 -9.74
N GLY A 9 12.87 -20.02 -10.32
CA GLY A 9 11.78 -20.33 -11.25
C GLY A 9 10.54 -20.92 -10.59
N SER A 10 10.43 -20.86 -9.27
CA SER A 10 9.21 -21.28 -8.55
C SER A 10 8.18 -20.16 -8.53
N GLU A 11 6.91 -20.51 -8.69
CA GLU A 11 5.80 -19.55 -8.58
C GLU A 11 5.73 -18.99 -7.16
N VAL A 12 5.58 -17.66 -7.04
CA VAL A 12 5.47 -16.97 -5.75
C VAL A 12 4.00 -16.68 -5.40
N PRO A 13 3.66 -16.55 -4.11
CA PRO A 13 2.33 -16.15 -3.70
C PRO A 13 1.89 -14.84 -4.36
N LYS A 14 0.59 -14.71 -4.62
CA LYS A 14 0.00 -13.51 -5.21
C LYS A 14 0.34 -12.28 -4.37
N ARG A 15 0.45 -11.12 -5.03
CA ARG A 15 0.63 -9.83 -4.36
C ARG A 15 -0.47 -9.63 -3.30
N PRO A 16 -0.12 -9.36 -2.04
CA PRO A 16 -1.08 -9.05 -0.99
C PRO A 16 -1.98 -7.88 -1.41
N LYS A 17 -3.28 -7.98 -1.17
CA LYS A 17 -4.21 -6.85 -1.34
C LYS A 17 -4.65 -6.36 0.01
N ALA A 18 -4.78 -5.04 0.16
CA ALA A 18 -5.31 -4.43 1.39
C ALA A 18 -6.75 -4.90 1.73
N SER A 19 -7.49 -5.42 0.75
CA SER A 19 -8.82 -6.01 0.94
C SER A 19 -8.80 -7.47 1.43
N ASP A 20 -7.66 -8.16 1.39
CA ASP A 20 -7.56 -9.54 1.87
C ASP A 20 -7.64 -9.52 3.41
N VAL A 21 -8.51 -10.35 4.00
CA VAL A 21 -8.85 -10.28 5.44
C VAL A 21 -7.61 -10.28 6.35
N GLU A 22 -6.70 -11.23 6.15
CA GLU A 22 -5.47 -11.34 6.95
C GLU A 22 -4.49 -10.18 6.71
N VAL A 23 -4.46 -9.65 5.49
CA VAL A 23 -3.61 -8.50 5.13
C VAL A 23 -4.17 -7.22 5.75
N LYS A 24 -5.49 -6.98 5.64
CA LYS A 24 -6.20 -5.87 6.29
C LYS A 24 -5.93 -5.87 7.79
N LYS A 25 -6.10 -7.03 8.44
CA LYS A 25 -5.82 -7.20 9.87
C LYS A 25 -4.38 -6.86 10.21
N ALA A 26 -3.40 -7.39 9.46
CA ALA A 26 -1.99 -7.10 9.67
C ALA A 26 -1.65 -5.60 9.46
N ILE A 27 -2.26 -4.94 8.46
CA ILE A 27 -2.13 -3.50 8.23
C ILE A 27 -2.61 -2.71 9.45
N ILE A 28 -3.82 -3.01 9.93
CA ILE A 28 -4.44 -2.29 11.05
C ILE A 28 -3.65 -2.49 12.33
N GLU A 29 -3.30 -3.74 12.67
CA GLU A 29 -2.60 -4.05 13.91
C GLU A 29 -1.20 -3.42 13.96
N ARG A 30 -0.41 -3.56 12.89
CA ARG A 30 0.94 -2.97 12.81
C ARG A 30 0.88 -1.45 12.65
N GLY A 31 -0.05 -0.94 11.87
CA GLY A 31 -0.25 0.49 11.62
C GLY A 31 -0.66 1.24 12.88
N LEU A 32 -1.68 0.76 13.61
CA LEU A 32 -2.06 1.37 14.88
C LEU A 32 -0.97 1.19 15.95
N SER A 33 -0.25 0.07 15.96
CA SER A 33 0.93 -0.05 16.84
C SER A 33 1.99 1.01 16.55
N SER A 34 2.22 1.33 15.27
CA SER A 34 3.12 2.40 14.83
C SER A 34 2.59 3.79 15.23
N PHE A 35 1.30 4.05 15.01
CA PHE A 35 0.64 5.31 15.40
C PHE A 35 0.74 5.59 16.91
N PHE A 36 0.46 4.57 17.73
CA PHE A 36 0.54 4.64 19.20
C PHE A 36 1.97 4.58 19.76
N SER A 37 2.99 4.31 18.94
CA SER A 37 4.39 4.34 19.38
C SER A 37 4.87 5.74 19.75
N LYS A 38 4.17 6.77 19.26
CA LYS A 38 4.39 8.18 19.57
C LYS A 38 3.23 8.70 20.42
N LYS A 39 3.49 9.70 21.26
CA LYS A 39 2.44 10.36 22.04
C LYS A 39 1.48 11.09 21.11
N GLN A 40 0.19 10.77 21.18
CA GLN A 40 -0.88 11.42 20.42
C GLN A 40 -1.76 12.25 21.35
N PRO A 41 -2.30 13.39 20.90
CA PRO A 41 -3.11 14.28 21.75
C PRO A 41 -4.58 13.87 21.84
N VAL A 42 -5.06 12.98 20.95
CA VAL A 42 -6.48 12.65 20.80
C VAL A 42 -6.84 11.30 21.41
N PHE A 43 -6.01 10.27 21.16
CA PHE A 43 -6.28 8.92 21.62
C PHE A 43 -5.35 8.52 22.77
N GLU A 44 -5.94 7.91 23.79
CA GLU A 44 -5.21 7.28 24.88
C GLU A 44 -4.78 5.86 24.48
N SER A 45 -3.66 5.38 25.03
CA SER A 45 -3.10 4.07 24.66
C SER A 45 -4.03 2.89 24.97
N ASN A 46 -4.91 3.01 25.95
CA ASN A 46 -5.95 2.02 26.28
C ASN A 46 -7.07 1.95 25.23
N GLN A 47 -7.20 2.93 24.33
CA GLN A 47 -8.20 2.94 23.26
C GLN A 47 -7.74 2.20 22.00
N LYS A 48 -6.47 1.74 21.96
CA LYS A 48 -5.90 1.06 20.79
C LYS A 48 -6.71 -0.15 20.35
N ASP A 49 -7.09 -1.05 21.26
CA ASP A 49 -7.80 -2.27 20.90
C ASP A 49 -9.22 -1.99 20.38
N ALA A 50 -9.87 -0.95 20.92
CA ALA A 50 -11.17 -0.50 20.43
C ALA A 50 -11.06 0.09 19.02
N LEU A 51 -10.02 0.89 18.76
CA LEU A 51 -9.72 1.40 17.41
C LEU A 51 -9.37 0.27 16.42
N ILE A 52 -8.62 -0.75 16.84
CA ILE A 52 -8.36 -1.93 16.01
C ILE A 52 -9.68 -2.56 15.58
N LYS A 53 -10.64 -2.72 16.49
CA LYS A 53 -11.96 -3.28 16.17
C LYS A 53 -12.70 -2.40 15.16
N ILE A 54 -12.82 -1.10 15.42
CA ILE A 54 -13.51 -0.15 14.54
C ILE A 54 -12.88 -0.14 13.14
N PHE A 55 -11.55 -0.07 13.04
CA PHE A 55 -10.87 -0.07 11.74
C PHE A 55 -11.06 -1.42 11.02
N ASN A 56 -11.08 -2.55 11.73
CA ASN A 56 -11.35 -3.83 11.06
C ASN A 56 -12.75 -3.86 10.44
N GLU A 57 -13.74 -3.24 11.09
CA GLU A 57 -15.12 -3.19 10.63
C GLU A 57 -15.34 -2.15 9.52
N HIS A 58 -14.75 -0.96 9.65
CA HIS A 58 -15.11 0.22 8.85
C HIS A 58 -14.00 0.78 7.96
N TRP A 59 -12.73 0.45 8.20
CA TRP A 59 -11.64 0.97 7.38
C TRP A 59 -11.55 0.21 6.05
N GLU A 60 -11.42 0.96 4.98
CA GLU A 60 -10.99 0.47 3.68
C GLU A 60 -9.75 1.25 3.22
N TYR A 61 -8.96 0.66 2.32
CA TYR A 61 -7.79 1.36 1.81
C TYR A 61 -8.22 2.64 1.08
N SER A 62 -7.70 3.79 1.51
CA SER A 62 -8.14 5.12 1.07
C SER A 62 -9.58 5.49 1.46
N CYS A 63 -10.07 5.01 2.62
CA CYS A 63 -11.35 5.45 3.18
C CYS A 63 -11.35 6.94 3.54
N ASP A 64 -12.54 7.53 3.59
CA ASP A 64 -12.75 8.89 4.06
C ASP A 64 -12.65 8.94 5.60
N GLU A 65 -11.70 9.71 6.12
CA GLU A 65 -11.52 9.86 7.57
C GLU A 65 -12.65 10.63 8.25
N GLU A 66 -13.45 11.42 7.52
CA GLU A 66 -14.65 12.05 8.06
C GLU A 66 -15.73 11.00 8.36
N GLU A 67 -15.96 10.04 7.46
CA GLU A 67 -16.88 8.92 7.69
C GLU A 67 -16.38 8.03 8.84
N LEU A 68 -15.06 7.78 8.90
CA LEU A 68 -14.47 6.99 9.98
C LEU A 68 -14.65 7.64 11.36
N ALA A 69 -14.68 8.98 11.41
CA ALA A 69 -14.88 9.73 12.64
C ALA A 69 -16.24 9.45 13.30
N GLU A 70 -17.28 9.14 12.52
CA GLU A 70 -18.60 8.80 13.04
C GLU A 70 -18.57 7.55 13.94
N TYR A 71 -17.88 6.50 13.48
CA TYR A 71 -17.73 5.25 14.22
C TYR A 71 -16.79 5.40 15.43
N VAL A 72 -15.77 6.25 15.32
CA VAL A 72 -14.83 6.51 16.43
C VAL A 72 -15.45 7.39 17.51
N GLY A 73 -16.45 8.20 17.17
CA GLY A 73 -17.23 9.00 18.13
C GLY A 73 -17.84 8.16 19.26
N GLU A 74 -18.11 6.87 19.02
CA GLU A 74 -18.61 5.93 20.03
C GLU A 74 -17.63 5.69 21.20
N LEU A 75 -16.33 6.00 21.02
CA LEU A 75 -15.32 5.90 22.07
C LEU A 75 -15.35 7.04 23.09
N SER A 76 -16.36 7.93 23.02
CA SER A 76 -16.51 9.09 23.93
C SER A 76 -15.26 9.99 23.96
N VAL A 77 -14.62 10.17 22.81
CA VAL A 77 -13.41 10.98 22.68
C VAL A 77 -13.77 12.45 22.91
N ASN A 78 -13.27 13.05 24.00
CA ASN A 78 -13.61 14.42 24.38
C ASN A 78 -12.72 15.45 23.67
N VAL A 79 -12.79 15.50 22.34
CA VAL A 79 -12.06 16.47 21.50
C VAL A 79 -13.00 17.09 20.46
N LYS A 80 -12.57 18.22 19.89
CA LYS A 80 -13.26 18.82 18.73
C LYS A 80 -13.16 17.90 17.51
N GLN A 81 -14.19 17.91 16.67
CA GLN A 81 -14.26 17.09 15.45
C GLN A 81 -13.02 17.26 14.56
N ASP A 82 -12.54 18.48 14.33
CA ASP A 82 -11.33 18.74 13.53
C ASP A 82 -10.09 18.03 14.07
N ALA A 83 -9.94 17.98 15.40
CA ALA A 83 -8.81 17.30 16.04
C ALA A 83 -8.93 15.78 15.89
N LEU A 84 -10.15 15.24 15.98
CA LEU A 84 -10.41 13.83 15.74
C LEU A 84 -10.08 13.42 14.30
N VAL A 85 -10.62 14.15 13.31
CA VAL A 85 -10.35 13.88 11.89
C VAL A 85 -8.86 13.98 11.59
N SER A 86 -8.17 15.00 12.09
CA SER A 86 -6.71 15.12 11.92
C SER A 86 -5.95 13.93 12.51
N ALA A 87 -6.37 13.38 13.65
CA ALA A 87 -5.74 12.20 14.24
C ALA A 87 -6.03 10.92 13.43
N LEU A 88 -7.21 10.83 12.81
CA LEU A 88 -7.57 9.72 11.93
C LEU A 88 -6.79 9.77 10.61
N ILE A 89 -6.59 10.94 10.02
CA ILE A 89 -5.72 11.13 8.85
C ILE A 89 -4.32 10.58 9.18
N THR A 90 -3.74 10.99 10.31
CA THR A 90 -2.43 10.46 10.73
C THR A 90 -2.45 8.95 10.97
N ALA A 91 -3.51 8.40 11.58
CA ALA A 91 -3.64 6.96 11.74
C ALA A 91 -3.68 6.23 10.37
N CYS A 92 -4.46 6.75 9.42
CA CYS A 92 -4.57 6.22 8.06
C CYS A 92 -3.24 6.31 7.29
N GLU A 93 -2.46 7.38 7.46
CA GLU A 93 -1.08 7.48 6.93
C GLU A 93 -0.21 6.32 7.45
N HIS A 94 -0.23 6.06 8.76
CA HIS A 94 0.51 4.93 9.37
C HIS A 94 0.04 3.56 8.83
N LEU A 95 -1.25 3.39 8.56
CA LEU A 95 -1.79 2.16 7.95
C LEU A 95 -1.32 2.02 6.49
N ASN A 96 -1.36 3.10 5.72
CA ASN A 96 -0.91 3.11 4.33
C ASN A 96 0.60 2.80 4.22
N ASP A 97 1.42 3.40 5.09
CA ASP A 97 2.85 3.10 5.18
C ASP A 97 3.10 1.63 5.55
N THR A 98 2.31 1.09 6.48
CA THR A 98 2.38 -0.31 6.88
C THR A 98 2.08 -1.24 5.71
N TYR A 99 1.11 -0.91 4.85
CA TYR A 99 0.84 -1.70 3.66
C TYR A 99 2.02 -1.69 2.68
N LEU A 100 2.68 -0.56 2.48
CA LEU A 100 3.90 -0.49 1.67
C LEU A 100 5.04 -1.35 2.24
N VAL A 101 5.18 -1.39 3.58
CA VAL A 101 6.13 -2.29 4.25
C VAL A 101 5.79 -3.75 3.99
N ILE A 102 4.52 -4.15 4.14
CA ILE A 102 4.07 -5.53 3.87
C ILE A 102 4.35 -5.93 2.41
N LEU A 103 4.11 -5.04 1.45
CA LEU A 103 4.43 -5.30 0.04
C LEU A 103 5.95 -5.44 -0.19
N THR A 104 6.75 -4.65 0.51
CA THR A 104 8.22 -4.73 0.44
C THR A 104 8.73 -6.04 1.04
N GLU A 105 8.22 -6.44 2.21
CA GLU A 105 8.52 -7.71 2.86
C GLU A 105 8.12 -8.90 1.97
N TRP A 106 6.93 -8.86 1.36
CA TRP A 106 6.49 -9.87 0.39
C TRP A 106 7.43 -9.97 -0.81
N TYR A 107 7.82 -8.84 -1.40
CA TYR A 107 8.74 -8.81 -2.54
C TYR A 107 10.13 -9.39 -2.20
N GLN A 108 10.68 -9.02 -1.05
CA GLN A 108 12.00 -9.46 -0.60
C GLN A 108 12.01 -10.93 -0.17
N SER A 109 11.05 -11.35 0.66
CA SER A 109 10.97 -12.72 1.19
C SER A 109 10.76 -13.77 0.10
N ASN A 110 10.13 -13.39 -1.02
CA ASN A 110 9.90 -14.28 -2.15
C ASN A 110 10.97 -14.15 -3.26
N ALA A 111 11.99 -13.30 -3.10
CA ALA A 111 13.05 -13.07 -4.08
C ALA A 111 12.51 -12.92 -5.52
N ILE A 112 11.45 -12.12 -5.67
CA ILE A 112 10.67 -12.03 -6.91
C ILE A 112 11.54 -11.44 -8.02
N THR A 113 11.57 -12.12 -9.16
CA THR A 113 12.33 -11.67 -10.33
C THR A 113 11.40 -10.89 -11.28
N PRO A 114 11.83 -9.73 -11.81
CA PRO A 114 11.07 -8.98 -12.81
C PRO A 114 10.81 -9.87 -14.05
N PRO A 115 9.56 -9.97 -14.53
CA PRO A 115 9.22 -10.82 -15.70
C PRO A 115 9.95 -10.43 -16.99
N TYR A 116 10.24 -9.14 -17.16
CA TYR A 116 10.87 -8.56 -18.33
C TYR A 116 12.06 -7.65 -17.93
N PRO A 117 13.14 -7.60 -18.73
CA PRO A 117 14.28 -6.73 -18.48
C PRO A 117 13.97 -5.25 -18.78
N VAL A 118 14.75 -4.34 -18.18
CA VAL A 118 14.74 -2.92 -18.54
C VAL A 118 15.05 -2.75 -20.04
N GLY A 119 14.35 -1.84 -20.71
CA GLY A 119 14.39 -1.65 -22.15
C GLY A 119 13.29 -2.41 -22.91
N SER A 120 12.58 -3.34 -22.27
CA SER A 120 11.46 -4.04 -22.89
C SER A 120 10.31 -3.07 -23.22
N LYS A 121 9.65 -3.31 -24.35
CA LYS A 121 8.46 -2.57 -24.78
C LYS A 121 7.20 -3.25 -24.26
N LEU A 122 6.41 -2.51 -23.48
CA LEU A 122 5.08 -2.87 -23.02
C LEU A 122 4.02 -2.16 -23.85
N ASP A 123 2.79 -2.66 -23.84
CA ASP A 123 1.61 -2.00 -24.40
C ASP A 123 1.46 -0.52 -24.01
N LYS A 124 1.99 -0.16 -22.83
CA LYS A 124 1.90 1.18 -22.22
C LYS A 124 3.16 2.04 -22.40
N GLY A 125 4.26 1.51 -22.94
CA GLY A 125 5.53 2.24 -23.04
C GLY A 125 6.78 1.38 -22.86
N THR A 126 7.95 2.01 -22.67
CA THR A 126 9.23 1.29 -22.49
C THR A 126 9.63 1.23 -21.02
N ILE A 127 10.01 0.05 -20.52
CA ILE A 127 10.51 -0.11 -19.15
C ILE A 127 11.84 0.64 -19.02
N THR A 128 11.91 1.64 -18.14
CA THR A 128 13.15 2.39 -17.87
C THR A 128 13.81 2.00 -16.54
N GLY A 129 13.09 1.29 -15.68
CA GLY A 129 13.63 0.85 -14.40
C GLY A 129 12.61 0.07 -13.56
N ILE A 130 13.06 -0.32 -12.37
CA ILE A 130 12.21 -0.88 -11.31
C ILE A 130 11.98 0.24 -10.30
N SER A 131 10.73 0.44 -9.90
CA SER A 131 10.34 1.47 -8.94
C SER A 131 11.07 1.29 -7.62
N LYS A 132 11.61 2.39 -7.10
CA LYS A 132 12.17 2.44 -5.73
C LYS A 132 11.10 2.68 -4.67
N LYS A 133 9.89 3.07 -5.10
CA LYS A 133 8.79 3.46 -4.20
C LYS A 133 7.76 2.34 -4.02
N GLU A 134 7.58 1.51 -5.05
CA GLU A 134 6.56 0.46 -5.08
C GLU A 134 7.20 -0.90 -5.36
N ALA A 135 6.96 -1.86 -4.47
CA ALA A 135 7.48 -3.22 -4.62
C ALA A 135 6.94 -3.91 -5.89
N ALA A 136 7.78 -4.72 -6.54
CA ALA A 136 7.47 -5.47 -7.75
C ALA A 136 6.78 -4.62 -8.86
N THR A 137 7.30 -3.42 -9.11
CA THR A 137 6.67 -2.45 -10.02
C THR A 137 7.71 -1.83 -10.93
N TYR A 138 7.38 -1.69 -12.22
CA TYR A 138 8.20 -1.02 -13.22
C TYR A 138 7.92 0.48 -13.27
N GLU A 139 8.96 1.24 -13.61
CA GLU A 139 8.83 2.62 -14.12
C GLU A 139 8.85 2.55 -15.65
N VAL A 140 7.76 3.00 -16.29
CA VAL A 140 7.55 2.85 -17.74
C VAL A 140 7.43 4.23 -18.40
N LEU A 141 8.32 4.54 -19.34
CA LEU A 141 8.25 5.72 -20.21
C LEU A 141 7.09 5.58 -21.18
N ILE A 142 6.12 6.48 -21.04
CA ILE A 142 4.94 6.51 -21.90
C ILE A 142 5.37 6.80 -23.36
N TYR A 143 4.78 6.09 -24.33
CA TYR A 143 5.07 6.32 -25.73
C TYR A 143 4.79 7.77 -26.16
N GLY A 144 5.63 8.27 -27.07
CA GLY A 144 5.57 9.64 -27.57
C GLY A 144 6.34 10.68 -26.73
N PHE A 145 6.79 10.32 -25.53
CA PHE A 145 7.66 11.19 -24.73
C PHE A 145 9.16 10.91 -25.00
N PRO A 146 10.03 11.94 -24.98
CA PRO A 146 11.47 11.74 -25.08
C PRO A 146 12.00 11.02 -23.84
N GLU A 147 13.12 10.30 -23.97
CA GLU A 147 13.71 9.53 -22.86
C GLU A 147 14.04 10.38 -21.63
N SER A 148 14.43 11.64 -21.84
CA SER A 148 14.72 12.62 -20.78
C SER A 148 13.47 13.13 -20.06
N SER A 149 12.26 12.84 -20.57
CA SER A 149 11.01 13.25 -19.93
C SER A 149 10.86 12.58 -18.56
N PRO A 150 10.33 13.28 -17.54
CA PRO A 150 9.98 12.66 -16.26
C PRO A 150 8.69 11.82 -16.33
N ASN A 151 7.97 11.83 -17.47
CA ASN A 151 6.68 11.17 -17.59
C ASN A 151 6.84 9.65 -17.58
N ARG A 152 6.67 9.06 -16.40
CA ARG A 152 6.70 7.62 -16.14
C ARG A 152 5.39 7.17 -15.51
N ARG A 153 4.95 5.97 -15.87
CA ARG A 153 3.83 5.28 -15.22
C ARG A 153 4.35 4.09 -14.42
N SER A 154 3.80 3.89 -13.22
CA SER A 154 3.98 2.68 -12.43
C SER A 154 3.20 1.52 -13.07
N VAL A 155 3.88 0.40 -13.37
CA VAL A 155 3.23 -0.83 -13.88
C VAL A 155 3.67 -2.02 -13.05
N LYS A 156 2.73 -2.67 -12.36
CA LYS A 156 2.99 -3.88 -11.57
C LYS A 156 3.52 -5.00 -12.46
N PHE A 157 4.45 -5.81 -11.93
CA PHE A 157 5.06 -6.91 -12.69
C PHE A 157 4.02 -7.88 -13.27
N GLU A 158 3.02 -8.25 -12.48
CA GLU A 158 1.97 -9.19 -12.87
C GLU A 158 0.95 -8.63 -13.89
N ASP A 159 0.99 -7.31 -14.10
CA ASP A 159 0.13 -6.56 -15.03
C ASP A 159 0.90 -6.10 -16.28
N ALA A 160 2.18 -6.45 -16.39
CA ALA A 160 3.01 -6.12 -17.55
C ALA A 160 2.65 -7.00 -18.77
N ILE A 161 2.37 -6.34 -19.89
CA ILE A 161 2.02 -6.95 -21.16
C ILE A 161 2.97 -6.38 -22.21
N LEU A 162 3.71 -7.25 -22.91
CA LEU A 162 4.58 -6.84 -24.01
C LEU A 162 3.74 -6.21 -25.12
N ALA A 163 4.27 -5.18 -25.79
CA ALA A 163 3.66 -4.65 -26.99
C ALA A 163 3.66 -5.74 -28.09
N GLU A 164 2.55 -5.89 -28.82
CA GLU A 164 2.53 -6.71 -30.03
C GLU A 164 3.43 -6.04 -31.09
N GLU A 165 4.18 -6.84 -31.84
CA GLU A 165 5.08 -6.36 -32.92
C GLU A 165 4.31 -5.83 -34.13
#